data_AF-A0AAX3LJ31-F1
#
_entry.id   AF-A0AAX3LJ31-F1
#
_cell.length_a   1.000
_cell.length_b   1.000
_cell.length_c   1.000
_cell.angle_alpha   90.00
_cell.angle_beta   90.00
_cell.angle_gamma   90.00
#
_symmetry.space_group_name_H-M   'P 1'
#
loop_
_entity.id
_entity.type
_entity.pdbx_description
1 polymer ?
#
loop_
_entity_poly.entity_id
_entity_poly.type
_entity_poly.pdbx_seq_one_letter_code
_entity_poly.pdbx_strand_id
1 'polypeptide(L)'
;MSVFRQLVSNLEHVSAPIVGSNEVYSSAYLAPHFHQRNQLLFATRGVILISTATGEWLLPSGRAIWINAGIEHSLTIKKPAEMCVLYIQLACHIVSKRTDCTVVDVIPLARELIITCASFNWDYATDTPEWHLVHVLLDQLKKLNRKPVELPFPSDSRGLKVAEILQHDPTGRRTLSSIANEVGASTREGANKFLI
;
A
#
# COMPACT_ATOMS: atom_id res chain seq x y z
N MET A 1 11.48 21.63 -10.77
CA MET A 1 11.24 20.97 -9.48
C MET A 1 10.21 19.87 -9.72
N SER A 2 10.43 18.65 -9.21
CA SER A 2 9.55 17.49 -9.51
C SER A 2 8.10 17.78 -9.10
N VAL A 3 7.15 17.47 -9.98
CA VAL A 3 5.69 17.57 -9.77
C VAL A 3 5.24 16.97 -8.43
N PHE A 4 5.95 15.93 -7.96
CA PHE A 4 5.76 15.29 -6.66
C PHE A 4 5.92 16.26 -5.47
N ARG A 5 6.91 17.16 -5.49
CA ARG A 5 7.19 18.06 -4.35
C ARG A 5 6.12 19.16 -4.20
N GLN A 6 5.46 19.53 -5.30
CA GLN A 6 4.42 20.55 -5.34
C GLN A 6 3.02 19.98 -4.99
N LEU A 7 2.79 18.69 -5.29
CA LEU A 7 1.63 17.94 -4.80
C LEU A 7 1.66 17.79 -3.26
N VAL A 8 2.83 17.44 -2.69
CA VAL A 8 2.99 17.25 -1.24
C VAL A 8 2.78 18.54 -0.44
N SER A 9 3.23 19.70 -0.92
CA SER A 9 3.04 20.96 -0.18
C SER A 9 1.57 21.41 -0.12
N ASN A 10 0.77 21.11 -1.15
CA ASN A 10 -0.65 21.45 -1.17
C ASN A 10 -1.48 20.47 -0.34
N LEU A 11 -1.10 19.19 -0.31
CA LEU A 11 -1.78 18.11 0.39
C LEU A 11 -2.12 18.44 1.85
N GLU A 12 -1.15 19.00 2.57
CA GLU A 12 -1.26 19.22 4.02
C GLU A 12 -2.23 20.34 4.38
N HIS A 13 -2.51 21.25 3.45
CA HIS A 13 -3.33 22.43 3.69
C HIS A 13 -4.76 22.30 3.17
N VAL A 14 -5.08 21.22 2.45
CA VAL A 14 -6.44 20.99 1.93
C VAL A 14 -7.40 20.71 3.09
N SER A 15 -8.62 21.23 3.04
CA SER A 15 -9.66 21.00 4.05
C SER A 15 -10.40 19.66 3.87
N ALA A 16 -10.40 19.11 2.66
CA ALA A 16 -11.04 17.85 2.31
C ALA A 16 -10.56 16.68 3.20
N PRO A 17 -11.47 15.84 3.74
CA PRO A 17 -11.13 14.76 4.66
C PRO A 17 -10.27 13.67 4.02
N ILE A 18 -10.51 13.36 2.75
CA ILE A 18 -9.67 12.48 1.93
C ILE A 18 -9.31 13.21 0.63
N VAL A 19 -8.03 13.25 0.29
CA VAL A 19 -7.58 13.61 -1.06
C VAL A 19 -6.86 12.42 -1.66
N GLY A 20 -6.83 12.31 -2.98
CA GLY A 20 -6.18 11.17 -3.60
C GLY A 20 -5.56 11.45 -4.97
N SER A 21 -4.78 10.49 -5.42
CA SER A 21 -4.10 10.49 -6.71
C SER A 21 -4.10 9.08 -7.30
N ASN A 22 -4.23 9.01 -8.62
CA ASN A 22 -3.90 7.82 -9.39
C ASN A 22 -2.49 7.99 -9.95
N GLU A 23 -1.61 7.04 -9.66
CA GLU A 23 -0.19 7.14 -9.99
C GLU A 23 0.26 5.94 -10.82
N VAL A 24 1.03 6.23 -11.87
CA VAL A 24 1.57 5.23 -12.80
C VAL A 24 3.08 5.42 -12.87
N TYR A 25 3.82 4.35 -12.59
CA TYR A 25 5.28 4.36 -12.65
C TYR A 25 5.78 3.23 -13.55
N SER A 26 6.89 3.48 -14.25
CA SER A 26 7.62 2.45 -14.99
C SER A 26 8.65 1.75 -14.09
N SER A 27 9.74 2.44 -13.78
CA SER A 27 10.65 2.12 -12.69
C SER A 27 10.93 3.43 -11.96
N ALA A 28 10.84 3.41 -10.64
CA ALA A 28 10.93 4.62 -9.84
C ALA A 28 11.46 4.31 -8.44
N TYR A 29 12.16 5.30 -7.89
CA TYR A 29 12.50 5.36 -6.49
C TYR A 29 12.02 6.70 -5.94
N LEU A 30 11.11 6.65 -4.97
CA LEU A 30 10.68 7.82 -4.22
C LEU A 30 11.46 7.82 -2.92
N ALA A 31 12.37 8.79 -2.81
CA ALA A 31 13.24 8.97 -1.65
C ALA A 31 12.43 9.11 -0.35
N PRO A 32 13.06 8.85 0.83
CA PRO A 32 12.39 8.96 2.12
C PRO A 32 11.67 10.30 2.30
N HIS A 33 10.41 10.22 2.73
CA HIS A 33 9.54 11.35 2.99
C HIS A 33 8.42 10.97 3.96
N PHE A 34 7.65 11.94 4.44
CA PHE A 34 6.49 11.73 5.30
C PHE A 34 5.40 12.76 4.99
N HIS A 35 4.20 12.51 5.50
CA HIS A 35 3.02 13.38 5.38
C HIS A 35 2.37 13.58 6.76
N GLN A 36 1.67 14.68 7.01
CA GLN A 36 0.93 14.91 8.26
C GLN A 36 -0.45 14.22 8.26
N ARG A 37 -0.89 13.76 7.09
CA ARG A 37 -2.06 12.90 6.90
C ARG A 37 -1.67 11.43 6.98
N ASN A 38 -2.60 10.57 7.38
CA ASN A 38 -2.43 9.13 7.18
C ASN A 38 -2.50 8.84 5.68
N GLN A 39 -1.79 7.82 5.22
CA GLN A 39 -1.76 7.44 3.83
C GLN A 39 -2.27 6.00 3.67
N LEU A 40 -3.15 5.78 2.69
CA LEU A 40 -3.53 4.47 2.22
C LEU A 40 -3.06 4.34 0.78
N LEU A 41 -2.15 3.41 0.53
CA LEU A 41 -1.66 3.10 -0.82
C LEU A 41 -2.24 1.76 -1.23
N PHE A 42 -2.98 1.73 -2.34
CA PHE A 42 -3.56 0.52 -2.94
C PHE A 42 -2.90 0.24 -4.29
N ALA A 43 -2.20 -0.89 -4.41
CA ALA A 43 -1.60 -1.29 -5.67
C ALA A 43 -2.66 -1.88 -6.60
N THR A 44 -2.98 -1.18 -7.69
CA THR A 44 -3.93 -1.69 -8.70
C THR A 44 -3.24 -2.64 -9.67
N ARG A 45 -1.95 -2.41 -9.96
CA ARG A 45 -1.12 -3.26 -10.82
C ARG A 45 0.35 -3.20 -10.42
N GLY A 46 1.08 -4.29 -10.69
CA GLY A 46 2.50 -4.39 -10.38
C GLY A 46 2.76 -4.64 -8.90
N VAL A 47 3.97 -4.30 -8.47
CA VAL A 47 4.50 -4.62 -7.15
C VAL A 47 5.36 -3.46 -6.68
N ILE A 48 5.14 -3.01 -5.44
CA ILE A 48 5.79 -1.83 -4.85
C ILE A 48 6.46 -2.26 -3.55
N LEU A 49 7.73 -1.94 -3.36
CA LEU A 49 8.41 -2.10 -2.07
C LEU A 49 8.32 -0.80 -1.28
N ILE A 50 7.79 -0.87 -0.07
CA ILE A 50 7.71 0.24 0.88
C ILE A 50 8.72 -0.03 1.99
N SER A 51 9.60 0.93 2.26
CA SER A 51 10.60 0.81 3.34
C SER A 51 10.43 1.94 4.35
N THR A 52 10.50 1.60 5.64
CA THR A 52 10.52 2.53 6.78
C THR A 52 11.68 2.18 7.72
N ALA A 53 11.85 2.97 8.78
CA ALA A 53 12.81 2.63 9.84
C ALA A 53 12.52 1.30 10.56
N THR A 54 11.26 0.81 10.56
CA THR A 54 10.87 -0.41 11.30
C THR A 54 10.82 -1.67 10.43
N GLY A 55 11.00 -1.54 9.12
CA GLY A 55 10.98 -2.68 8.20
C GLY A 55 10.60 -2.31 6.78
N GLU A 56 10.43 -3.36 5.97
CA GLU A 56 10.03 -3.27 4.57
C GLU A 56 8.77 -4.12 4.31
N TRP A 57 7.96 -3.69 3.34
CA TRP A 57 6.75 -4.37 2.91
C TRP A 57 6.70 -4.37 1.38
N LEU A 58 6.62 -5.53 0.75
CA LEU A 58 6.20 -5.57 -0.64
C LEU A 58 4.68 -5.61 -0.72
N LEU A 59 4.17 -4.76 -1.59
CA LEU A 59 2.76 -4.58 -1.84
C LEU A 59 2.44 -5.06 -3.26
N PRO A 60 1.95 -6.30 -3.42
CA PRO A 60 1.51 -6.79 -4.71
C PRO A 60 0.15 -6.19 -5.10
N SER A 61 -0.20 -6.34 -6.38
CA SER A 61 -1.50 -5.91 -6.91
C SER A 61 -2.67 -6.49 -6.11
N GLY A 62 -3.70 -5.67 -5.87
CA GLY A 62 -4.89 -6.04 -5.11
C GLY A 62 -4.72 -5.93 -3.58
N ARG A 63 -3.57 -5.47 -3.08
CA ARG A 63 -3.33 -5.20 -1.66
C ARG A 63 -3.23 -3.71 -1.39
N ALA A 64 -3.54 -3.30 -0.17
CA ALA A 64 -3.26 -1.96 0.33
C ALA A 64 -2.37 -1.98 1.57
N ILE A 65 -1.63 -0.90 1.76
CA ILE A 65 -0.89 -0.61 2.98
C ILE A 65 -1.38 0.71 3.58
N TRP A 66 -1.63 0.69 4.88
CA TRP A 66 -1.87 1.86 5.69
C TRP A 66 -0.55 2.34 6.29
N ILE A 67 -0.23 3.62 6.12
CA ILE A 67 0.94 4.29 6.68
C ILE A 67 0.40 5.40 7.58
N ASN A 68 0.74 5.36 8.86
CA ASN A 68 0.30 6.42 9.76
C ASN A 68 0.98 7.76 9.44
N ALA A 69 0.32 8.86 9.77
CA ALA A 69 0.90 10.20 9.67
C ALA A 69 2.26 10.30 10.39
N GLY A 70 3.19 11.04 9.79
CA GLY A 70 4.52 11.28 10.35
C GLY A 70 5.50 10.12 10.19
N ILE A 71 5.08 8.98 9.63
CA ILE A 71 5.98 7.86 9.38
C ILE A 71 6.77 8.12 8.10
N GLU A 72 8.09 8.29 8.27
CA GLU A 72 9.00 8.39 7.15
C GLU A 72 9.07 7.05 6.40
N HIS A 73 8.83 7.12 5.09
CA HIS A 73 8.79 5.97 4.21
C HIS A 73 9.38 6.32 2.84
N SER A 74 9.84 5.29 2.12
CA SER A 74 10.29 5.38 0.74
C SER A 74 9.60 4.32 -0.11
N LEU A 75 9.50 4.55 -1.42
CA LEU A 75 8.93 3.59 -2.36
C LEU A 75 9.95 3.18 -3.41
N THR A 76 10.09 1.87 -3.63
CA THR A 76 10.89 1.30 -4.71
C THR A 76 9.99 0.51 -5.65
N ILE A 77 9.95 0.91 -6.92
CA ILE A 77 9.21 0.27 -8.00
C ILE A 77 10.23 -0.16 -9.06
N LYS A 78 10.50 -1.46 -9.19
CA LYS A 78 11.49 -1.96 -10.18
C LYS A 78 10.89 -2.36 -11.53
N LYS A 79 9.58 -2.58 -11.60
CA LYS A 79 8.82 -2.94 -12.81
C LYS A 79 7.54 -2.09 -12.85
N PRO A 80 6.92 -1.89 -14.03
CA PRO A 80 5.76 -1.02 -14.15
C PRO A 80 4.65 -1.36 -13.15
N ALA A 81 4.19 -0.34 -12.44
CA ALA A 81 3.18 -0.45 -11.40
C ALA A 81 2.20 0.73 -11.46
N GLU A 82 0.98 0.47 -11.02
CA GLU A 82 -0.11 1.44 -10.95
C GLU A 82 -0.69 1.36 -9.53
N MET A 83 -1.03 2.52 -8.97
CA MET A 83 -1.55 2.60 -7.61
C MET A 83 -2.53 3.76 -7.45
N CYS A 84 -3.46 3.57 -6.52
CA CYS A 84 -4.28 4.64 -5.97
C CYS A 84 -3.69 5.02 -4.62
N VAL A 85 -3.44 6.30 -4.40
CA VAL A 85 -2.95 6.83 -3.13
C VAL A 85 -4.03 7.73 -2.55
N LEU A 86 -4.39 7.49 -1.29
CA LEU A 86 -5.32 8.34 -0.54
C LEU A 86 -4.61 8.90 0.69
N TYR A 87 -4.89 10.17 0.99
CA TYR A 87 -4.37 10.86 2.16
C TYR A 87 -5.54 11.33 3.03
N ILE A 88 -5.60 10.77 4.23
CA ILE A 88 -6.73 10.87 5.16
C ILE A 88 -6.35 11.79 6.33
N GLN A 89 -7.16 12.81 6.59
CA GLN A 89 -6.96 13.71 7.72
C GLN A 89 -7.01 12.97 9.06
N LEU A 90 -6.18 13.41 10.01
CA LEU A 90 -6.16 12.87 11.38
C LEU A 90 -7.49 13.08 12.12
N ALA A 91 -8.21 14.16 11.80
CA ALA A 91 -9.54 14.46 12.35
C ALA A 91 -10.60 13.40 11.99
N CYS A 92 -10.36 12.52 11.03
CA CYS A 92 -11.24 11.39 10.75
C CYS A 92 -11.13 10.27 11.81
N HIS A 93 -10.17 10.35 12.73
CA HIS A 93 -9.93 9.42 13.84
C HIS A 93 -9.74 7.96 13.40
N ILE A 94 -9.14 7.77 12.23
CA ILE A 94 -8.81 6.47 11.65
C ILE A 94 -7.33 6.22 11.90
N VAL A 95 -6.97 5.46 12.94
CA VAL A 95 -5.56 5.22 13.33
C VAL A 95 -5.25 3.74 13.41
N SER A 96 -4.14 3.28 12.83
CA SER A 96 -3.72 1.89 13.00
C SER A 96 -3.26 1.69 14.44
N LYS A 97 -3.62 0.56 15.05
CA LYS A 97 -3.14 0.23 16.40
C LYS A 97 -1.62 -0.02 16.43
N ARG A 98 -1.02 -0.35 15.29
CA ARG A 98 0.44 -0.33 15.10
C ARG A 98 0.90 1.09 14.83
N THR A 99 2.08 1.44 15.34
CA THR A 99 2.66 2.79 15.25
C THR A 99 3.25 3.10 13.88
N ASP A 100 3.44 2.12 13.00
CA ASP A 100 4.17 2.23 11.73
C ASP A 100 3.25 2.05 10.50
N CYS A 101 3.51 1.01 9.71
CA CYS A 101 2.74 0.62 8.54
C CYS A 101 1.98 -0.69 8.80
N THR A 102 0.85 -0.89 8.12
CA THR A 102 0.06 -2.11 8.26
C THR A 102 -0.56 -2.48 6.92
N VAL A 103 -0.30 -3.69 6.44
CA VAL A 103 -1.03 -4.23 5.28
C VAL A 103 -2.48 -4.44 5.69
N VAL A 104 -3.42 -3.97 4.85
CA VAL A 104 -4.85 -4.08 5.11
C VAL A 104 -5.55 -4.85 3.99
N ASP A 105 -6.47 -5.72 4.39
CA ASP A 105 -7.36 -6.41 3.45
C ASP A 105 -8.41 -5.42 2.93
N VAL A 106 -8.47 -5.24 1.61
CA VAL A 106 -9.46 -4.36 0.98
C VAL A 106 -10.63 -5.20 0.49
N ILE A 107 -11.81 -5.01 1.11
CA ILE A 107 -13.04 -5.67 0.65
C ILE A 107 -13.52 -5.06 -0.68
N PRO A 108 -14.29 -5.79 -1.52
CA PRO A 108 -14.67 -5.32 -2.86
C PRO A 108 -15.32 -3.93 -2.89
N LEU A 109 -16.21 -3.62 -1.95
CA LEU A 109 -16.81 -2.29 -1.87
C LEU A 109 -15.78 -1.19 -1.57
N ALA A 110 -14.88 -1.44 -0.61
CA ALA A 110 -13.82 -0.49 -0.27
C ALA A 110 -12.85 -0.30 -1.44
N ARG A 111 -12.57 -1.35 -2.21
CA ARG A 111 -11.73 -1.27 -3.42
C ARG A 111 -12.28 -0.25 -4.41
N GLU A 112 -13.54 -0.38 -4.79
CA GLU A 112 -14.14 0.55 -5.76
C GLU A 112 -14.18 1.97 -5.22
N LEU A 113 -14.55 2.13 -3.93
CA LEU A 113 -14.55 3.45 -3.28
C LEU A 113 -13.16 4.09 -3.26
N ILE A 114 -12.09 3.32 -3.01
CA ILE A 114 -10.70 3.82 -3.05
C ILE A 114 -10.36 4.34 -4.44
N ILE A 115 -10.64 3.54 -5.48
CA ILE A 115 -10.36 3.89 -6.88
C ILE A 115 -11.13 5.15 -7.28
N THR A 116 -12.42 5.21 -6.94
CA THR A 116 -13.28 6.36 -7.24
C THR A 116 -12.79 7.61 -6.52
N CYS A 117 -12.55 7.55 -5.20
CA CYS A 117 -12.11 8.71 -4.42
C CYS A 117 -10.73 9.22 -4.84
N ALA A 118 -9.84 8.35 -5.33
CA ALA A 118 -8.52 8.73 -5.83
C ALA A 118 -8.57 9.59 -7.10
N SER A 119 -9.71 9.60 -7.82
CA SER A 119 -9.91 10.43 -9.01
C SER A 119 -10.56 11.80 -8.75
N PHE A 120 -10.99 12.08 -7.53
CA PHE A 120 -11.65 13.35 -7.22
C PHE A 120 -10.67 14.52 -7.21
N ASN A 121 -11.15 15.69 -7.64
CA ASN A 121 -10.46 16.94 -7.39
C ASN A 121 -10.39 17.19 -5.88
N TRP A 122 -9.35 17.87 -5.41
CA TRP A 122 -9.12 18.03 -3.97
C TRP A 122 -10.01 19.09 -3.31
N ASP A 123 -10.80 19.83 -4.09
CA ASP A 123 -11.63 20.96 -3.69
C ASP A 123 -13.14 20.66 -3.70
N TYR A 124 -13.53 19.38 -3.64
CA TYR A 124 -14.95 19.02 -3.51
C TYR A 124 -15.56 19.66 -2.25
N ALA A 125 -16.76 20.23 -2.40
CA ALA A 125 -17.47 20.90 -1.34
C ALA A 125 -18.17 19.90 -0.40
N THR A 126 -18.63 20.38 0.76
CA THR A 126 -19.49 19.60 1.64
C THR A 126 -20.82 19.29 0.97
N ASP A 127 -21.38 18.11 1.26
CA ASP A 127 -22.70 17.67 0.77
C ASP A 127 -22.80 17.45 -0.76
N THR A 128 -21.66 17.38 -1.46
CA THR A 128 -21.62 16.91 -2.85
C THR A 128 -21.58 15.38 -2.94
N PRO A 129 -21.85 14.78 -4.11
CA PRO A 129 -21.72 13.33 -4.29
C PRO A 129 -20.35 12.78 -3.92
N GLU A 130 -19.26 13.49 -4.24
CA GLU A 130 -17.89 13.14 -3.85
C GLU A 130 -17.75 13.10 -2.34
N TRP A 131 -18.28 14.12 -1.64
CA TRP A 131 -18.26 14.18 -0.19
C TRP A 131 -19.01 13.01 0.44
N HIS A 132 -20.18 12.63 -0.08
CA HIS A 132 -20.93 11.47 0.40
C HIS A 132 -20.14 10.17 0.19
N LEU A 133 -19.54 9.95 -0.99
CA LEU A 133 -18.75 8.75 -1.28
C LEU A 133 -17.51 8.65 -0.39
N VAL A 134 -16.83 9.78 -0.14
CA VAL A 134 -15.71 9.84 0.80
C VAL A 134 -16.15 9.43 2.21
N HIS A 135 -17.32 9.86 2.67
CA HIS A 135 -17.83 9.45 3.99
C HIS A 135 -18.19 7.97 4.05
N VAL A 136 -18.76 7.42 2.98
CA VAL A 136 -18.97 5.96 2.88
C VAL A 136 -17.63 5.23 2.95
N LEU A 137 -16.60 5.72 2.25
CA LEU A 137 -15.25 5.15 2.31
C LEU A 137 -14.69 5.22 3.73
N LEU A 138 -14.77 6.36 4.41
CA LEU A 138 -14.32 6.52 5.80
C LEU A 138 -14.97 5.47 6.72
N ASP A 139 -16.26 5.20 6.55
CA ASP A 139 -16.96 4.18 7.32
C ASP A 139 -16.50 2.75 6.99
N GLN A 140 -16.13 2.47 5.73
CA GLN A 140 -15.47 1.20 5.40
C GLN A 140 -14.07 1.11 6.02
N LEU A 141 -13.27 2.18 5.99
CA LEU A 141 -11.91 2.24 6.53
C LEU A 141 -11.87 2.05 8.06
N LYS A 142 -12.89 2.52 8.77
CA LYS A 142 -13.06 2.27 10.22
C LYS A 142 -13.33 0.78 10.52
N LYS A 143 -14.00 0.09 9.60
CA LYS A 143 -14.32 -1.34 9.71
C LYS A 143 -13.20 -2.25 9.23
N LEU A 144 -12.24 -1.72 8.47
CA LEU A 144 -11.12 -2.51 7.97
C LEU A 144 -10.42 -3.22 9.13
N ASN A 145 -10.40 -4.53 9.04
CA ASN A 145 -9.71 -5.36 9.98
C ASN A 145 -8.21 -5.20 9.72
N ARG A 146 -7.55 -4.34 10.51
CA ARG A 146 -6.10 -4.14 10.48
C ARG A 146 -5.41 -5.29 11.20
N LYS A 147 -5.84 -6.52 10.88
CA LYS A 147 -5.09 -7.69 11.32
C LYS A 147 -3.75 -7.60 10.61
N PRO A 148 -2.64 -7.70 11.35
CA PRO A 148 -1.37 -7.87 10.68
C PRO A 148 -1.53 -9.06 9.74
N VAL A 149 -1.22 -8.85 8.47
CA VAL A 149 -0.78 -9.98 7.64
C VAL A 149 0.56 -10.37 8.26
N GLU A 150 0.50 -11.14 9.35
CA GLU A 150 1.67 -11.83 9.87
C GLU A 150 2.02 -12.82 8.78
N LEU A 151 3.05 -12.49 8.02
CA LEU A 151 3.83 -13.49 7.33
C LEU A 151 4.80 -13.99 8.38
N PRO A 152 4.47 -15.06 9.14
CA PRO A 152 5.46 -15.66 10.01
C PRO A 152 6.67 -15.97 9.14
N PHE A 153 7.85 -15.51 9.56
CA PHE A 153 9.07 -15.92 8.91
C PHE A 153 9.06 -17.45 8.88
N PRO A 154 9.23 -18.08 7.70
CA PRO A 154 9.08 -19.50 7.61
C PRO A 154 10.01 -20.18 8.60
N SER A 155 9.47 -21.02 9.49
CA SER A 155 10.27 -21.79 10.43
C SER A 155 10.79 -23.08 9.82
N ASP A 156 10.19 -23.52 8.71
CA ASP A 156 10.63 -24.71 7.98
C ASP A 156 11.72 -24.37 6.96
N SER A 157 12.62 -25.33 6.73
CA SER A 157 13.83 -25.14 5.92
C SER A 157 13.55 -24.81 4.45
N ARG A 158 12.43 -25.29 3.89
CA ARG A 158 12.00 -24.97 2.52
C ARG A 158 11.51 -23.54 2.45
N GLY A 159 10.68 -23.20 3.43
CA GLY A 159 10.27 -21.89 3.84
C GLY A 159 11.38 -20.83 3.74
N LEU A 160 12.41 -21.03 4.56
CA LEU A 160 13.57 -20.14 4.69
C LEU A 160 14.30 -19.95 3.34
N LYS A 161 14.43 -21.03 2.57
CA LYS A 161 15.15 -21.03 1.30
C LYS A 161 14.43 -20.21 0.22
N VAL A 162 13.10 -20.27 0.20
CA VAL A 162 12.30 -19.39 -0.68
C VAL A 162 12.43 -17.94 -0.25
N ALA A 163 12.39 -17.66 1.05
CA ALA A 163 12.57 -16.30 1.56
C ALA A 163 13.96 -15.74 1.18
N GLU A 164 15.02 -16.53 1.34
CA GLU A 164 16.39 -16.16 0.99
C GLU A 164 16.54 -15.89 -0.53
N ILE A 165 15.97 -16.76 -1.37
CA ILE A 165 15.91 -16.58 -2.82
C ILE A 165 15.23 -15.26 -3.20
N LEU A 166 14.09 -14.96 -2.58
CA LEU A 166 13.31 -13.77 -2.86
C LEU A 166 13.95 -12.51 -2.27
N GLN A 167 14.67 -12.59 -1.14
CA GLN A 167 15.43 -11.46 -0.60
C GLN A 167 16.62 -11.08 -1.47
N HIS A 168 17.33 -12.08 -2.01
CA HIS A 168 18.49 -11.84 -2.88
C HIS A 168 18.13 -11.38 -4.29
N ASP A 169 16.99 -11.81 -4.83
CA ASP A 169 16.49 -11.37 -6.13
C ASP A 169 14.97 -11.14 -6.13
N PRO A 170 14.48 -10.08 -5.45
CA PRO A 170 13.04 -9.82 -5.31
C PRO A 170 12.37 -9.46 -6.64
N THR A 171 13.15 -9.28 -7.71
CA THR A 171 12.65 -8.83 -9.01
C THR A 171 12.98 -9.78 -10.15
N GLY A 172 13.54 -10.94 -9.80
CA GLY A 172 13.90 -11.99 -10.72
C GLY A 172 12.77 -12.40 -11.64
N ARG A 173 13.13 -12.98 -12.78
CA ARG A 173 12.15 -13.57 -13.72
C ARG A 173 11.73 -14.98 -13.31
N ARG A 174 12.27 -15.51 -12.19
CA ARG A 174 11.91 -16.84 -11.69
C ARG A 174 10.45 -16.84 -11.27
N THR A 175 9.69 -17.79 -11.79
CA THR A 175 8.29 -17.97 -11.42
C THR A 175 8.21 -18.62 -10.05
N LEU A 176 7.13 -18.37 -9.30
CA LEU A 176 6.87 -19.05 -8.03
C LEU A 176 6.89 -20.58 -8.20
N SER A 177 6.43 -21.11 -9.34
CA SER A 177 6.51 -22.54 -9.66
C SER A 177 7.94 -23.06 -9.82
N SER A 178 8.82 -22.28 -10.44
CA SER A 178 10.24 -22.63 -10.55
C SER A 178 10.91 -22.68 -9.18
N ILE A 179 10.62 -21.69 -8.33
CA ILE A 179 11.18 -21.61 -6.98
C ILE A 179 10.60 -22.73 -6.10
N ALA A 180 9.30 -23.00 -6.17
CA ALA A 180 8.64 -24.08 -5.46
C ALA A 180 9.23 -25.46 -5.84
N ASN A 181 9.47 -25.70 -7.13
CA ASN A 181 10.11 -26.93 -7.59
C ASN A 181 11.55 -27.07 -7.06
N GLU A 182 12.32 -25.98 -7.02
CA GLU A 182 13.70 -25.97 -6.51
C GLU A 182 13.77 -26.31 -5.01
N VAL A 183 12.78 -25.87 -4.22
CA VAL A 183 12.72 -26.15 -2.78
C VAL A 183 11.90 -27.39 -2.41
N GLY A 184 11.36 -28.11 -3.40
CA GLY A 184 10.51 -29.29 -3.16
C GLY A 184 9.18 -28.97 -2.47
N ALA A 185 8.57 -27.82 -2.79
CA ALA A 185 7.27 -27.38 -2.29
C ALA A 185 6.20 -27.45 -3.40
N SER A 186 4.92 -27.66 -3.02
CA SER A 186 3.82 -27.56 -3.97
C SER A 186 3.43 -26.09 -4.21
N THR A 187 3.08 -25.72 -5.44
CA THR A 187 2.66 -24.36 -5.80
C THR A 187 1.44 -23.88 -5.02
N ARG A 188 0.62 -24.81 -4.52
CA ARG A 188 -0.60 -24.55 -3.75
C ARG A 188 -0.33 -24.13 -2.30
N GLU A 189 0.84 -24.47 -1.75
CA GLU A 189 1.23 -24.12 -0.37
C GLU A 189 2.05 -22.82 -0.29
N GLY A 190 2.65 -22.37 -1.39
CA GLY A 190 3.48 -21.16 -1.45
C GLY A 190 2.72 -19.85 -1.68
N ALA A 191 1.54 -19.90 -2.32
CA ALA A 191 0.79 -18.70 -2.71
C ALA A 191 0.26 -17.86 -1.53
N ASN A 192 0.17 -18.45 -0.33
CA ASN A 192 -0.28 -17.78 0.89
C ASN A 192 0.84 -17.49 1.90
N LYS A 193 2.10 -17.86 1.61
CA LYS A 193 3.21 -17.75 2.58
C LYS A 193 4.39 -16.90 2.13
N PHE A 194 4.41 -16.46 0.87
CA PHE A 194 5.49 -15.62 0.36
C PHE A 194 4.92 -14.41 -0.34
N LEU A 195 4.74 -13.36 0.45
CA LEU A 195 4.78 -12.00 -0.04
C LEU A 195 5.95 -11.36 0.70
N ILE A 196 7.19 -11.71 0.28
CA ILE A 196 8.29 -10.75 0.47
C ILE A 196 7.82 -9.49 -0.15
#